data_AF-D8M522-F1
#
_entry.id   AF-D8M522-F1
#
_cell.length_a   1.000
_cell.length_b   1.000
_cell.length_c   1.000
_cell.angle_alpha   90.00
_cell.angle_beta   90.00
_cell.angle_gamma   90.00
#
_symmetry.space_group_name_H-M   'P 1'
#
loop_
_entity.id
_entity.type
_entity.pdbx_description
1 polymer ?
#
loop_
_entity_poly.entity_id
_entity_poly.type
_entity_poly.pdbx_seq_one_letter_code
_entity_poly.pdbx_strand_id
1 'polypeptide(L)'
;MFQIYKFSSKLIPWSKALWDFLPAVIQKQIFNPSESRGSFQHHAISTEVMMGDLVKKELQRHKEEGSYNRHFDYQTHFLGYQARTSFPSLFDCDYAYALGREAAALIQYNLTGYIYIYMATLRNLKEEPSEWIPYAVPLLDFCTVEAKQGVYRPSIPESNVNMNDAPFLRFVAHCDKWAVKDETCNPGSVQFGGAGSWNTTLSLQIEKHDYLKRIQLLRDELKAVEKICLPGCDALLVYSAIAGVEGVIELRENGIKKKI
;
A
#
# COMPACT_ATOMS: atom_id res chain seq x y z
N MET A 1 -3.80 -19.48 -28.97
CA MET A 1 -3.39 -18.77 -30.21
C MET A 1 -4.58 -18.13 -30.92
N PHE A 2 -5.69 -18.84 -31.17
CA PHE A 2 -6.88 -18.30 -31.88
C PHE A 2 -7.57 -17.10 -31.19
N GLN A 3 -7.63 -17.07 -29.85
CA GLN A 3 -8.19 -15.93 -29.09
C GLN A 3 -7.34 -14.65 -29.19
N ILE A 4 -6.01 -14.78 -29.27
CA ILE A 4 -5.08 -13.64 -29.32
C ILE A 4 -5.23 -12.88 -30.66
N TYR A 5 -5.28 -13.61 -31.77
CA TYR A 5 -5.46 -13.02 -33.10
C TYR A 5 -6.83 -12.31 -33.24
N LYS A 6 -7.89 -12.89 -32.66
CA LYS A 6 -9.24 -12.30 -32.66
C LYS A 6 -9.36 -11.07 -31.75
N PHE A 7 -8.48 -10.94 -30.76
CA PHE A 7 -8.40 -9.77 -29.89
C PHE A 7 -7.66 -8.62 -30.56
N SER A 8 -6.47 -8.87 -31.14
CA SER A 8 -5.65 -7.84 -31.80
C SER A 8 -6.36 -7.14 -32.98
N SER A 9 -7.33 -7.79 -33.63
CA SER A 9 -8.13 -7.18 -34.70
C SER A 9 -9.22 -6.23 -34.21
N LYS A 10 -9.57 -6.25 -32.92
CA LYS A 10 -10.57 -5.37 -32.30
C LYS A 10 -9.98 -4.17 -31.57
N LEU A 11 -8.65 -4.10 -31.46
CA LEU A 11 -7.97 -3.02 -30.77
C LEU A 11 -7.94 -1.76 -31.64
N ILE A 12 -8.09 -0.60 -31.00
CA ILE A 12 -7.81 0.69 -31.64
C ILE A 12 -6.32 0.77 -32.04
N PRO A 13 -5.95 1.59 -33.05
CA PRO A 13 -4.58 1.61 -33.59
C PRO A 13 -3.49 1.77 -32.53
N TRP A 14 -3.69 2.68 -31.55
CA TRP A 14 -2.73 2.91 -30.46
C TRP A 14 -2.57 1.69 -29.54
N SER A 15 -3.68 1.06 -29.16
CA SER A 15 -3.65 -0.16 -28.34
C SER A 15 -3.06 -1.34 -29.11
N LYS A 16 -3.28 -1.40 -30.43
CA LYS A 16 -2.66 -2.41 -31.29
C LYS A 16 -1.15 -2.22 -31.39
N ALA A 17 -0.68 -0.99 -31.57
CA ALA A 17 0.75 -0.68 -31.59
C ALA A 17 1.43 -1.04 -30.26
N LEU A 18 0.80 -0.71 -29.13
CA LEU A 18 1.28 -1.14 -27.81
C LEU A 18 1.27 -2.67 -27.68
N TRP A 19 0.21 -3.33 -28.13
CA TRP A 19 0.10 -4.79 -28.12
C TRP A 19 1.25 -5.44 -28.89
N ASP A 20 1.50 -4.98 -30.12
CA ASP A 20 2.55 -5.49 -31.00
C ASP A 20 3.96 -5.17 -30.48
N PHE A 21 4.11 -4.13 -29.65
CA PHE A 21 5.37 -3.79 -28.96
C PHE A 21 5.71 -4.76 -27.82
N LEU A 22 4.71 -5.29 -27.12
CA LEU A 22 4.91 -6.17 -25.96
C LEU A 22 5.55 -7.52 -26.37
N PRO A 23 6.46 -8.08 -25.55
CA PRO A 23 6.99 -9.42 -25.78
C PRO A 23 5.87 -10.48 -25.81
N ALA A 24 6.04 -11.49 -26.66
CA ALA A 24 5.04 -12.55 -26.87
C ALA A 24 4.69 -13.33 -25.59
N VAL A 25 5.60 -13.37 -24.62
CA VAL A 25 5.36 -13.97 -23.30
C VAL A 25 4.30 -13.17 -22.53
N ILE A 26 4.45 -11.85 -22.47
CA ILE A 26 3.52 -10.94 -21.77
C ILE A 26 2.16 -10.94 -22.44
N GLN A 27 2.12 -10.93 -23.78
CA GLN A 27 0.88 -11.07 -24.55
C GLN A 27 0.09 -12.32 -24.13
N LYS A 28 0.75 -13.46 -23.87
CA LYS A 28 0.06 -14.67 -23.39
C LYS A 28 -0.42 -14.53 -21.96
N GLN A 29 0.40 -13.97 -21.08
CA GLN A 29 0.08 -13.84 -19.65
C GLN A 29 -1.10 -12.89 -19.37
N ILE A 30 -1.32 -11.88 -20.24
CA ILE A 30 -2.49 -10.98 -20.12
C ILE A 30 -3.83 -11.73 -20.24
N PHE A 31 -3.86 -12.88 -20.91
CA PHE A 31 -5.08 -13.70 -21.03
C PHE A 31 -5.25 -14.73 -19.90
N ASN A 32 -4.42 -14.65 -18.85
CA ASN A 32 -4.60 -15.49 -17.67
C ASN A 32 -5.98 -15.23 -17.02
N PRO A 33 -6.60 -16.26 -16.42
CA PRO A 33 -7.89 -16.11 -15.78
C PRO A 33 -7.83 -15.08 -14.65
N SER A 34 -8.92 -14.35 -14.43
CA SER A 34 -9.00 -13.37 -13.33
C SER A 34 -8.93 -14.05 -11.96
N GLU A 35 -8.46 -13.31 -10.96
CA GLU A 35 -8.55 -13.71 -9.55
C GLU A 35 -10.00 -13.82 -9.07
N SER A 36 -10.22 -14.47 -7.93
CA SER A 36 -11.54 -14.69 -7.32
C SER A 36 -12.35 -13.40 -7.09
N ARG A 37 -11.67 -12.25 -6.99
CA ARG A 37 -12.27 -10.91 -6.85
C ARG A 37 -12.50 -10.18 -8.19
N GLY A 38 -12.35 -10.86 -9.32
CA GLY A 38 -12.46 -10.27 -10.66
C GLY A 38 -11.31 -9.34 -11.03
N SER A 39 -10.24 -9.32 -10.23
CA SER A 39 -9.03 -8.52 -10.46
C SER A 39 -8.07 -9.26 -11.38
N PHE A 40 -7.22 -8.49 -12.06
CA PHE A 40 -6.19 -9.04 -12.93
C PHE A 40 -5.05 -9.65 -12.10
N GLN A 41 -4.51 -10.78 -12.55
CA GLN A 41 -3.42 -11.49 -11.85
C GLN A 41 -2.08 -10.77 -12.04
N HIS A 42 -1.86 -9.66 -11.33
CA HIS A 42 -0.62 -8.88 -11.45
C HIS A 42 0.64 -9.72 -11.18
N HIS A 43 0.57 -10.64 -10.21
CA HIS A 43 1.67 -11.53 -9.85
C HIS A 43 2.01 -12.59 -10.91
N ALA A 44 1.10 -12.85 -11.87
CA ALA A 44 1.31 -13.81 -12.95
C ALA A 44 1.93 -13.16 -14.20
N ILE A 45 2.07 -11.82 -14.21
CA ILE A 45 2.79 -11.10 -15.25
C ILE A 45 4.25 -11.01 -14.85
N SER A 46 5.12 -11.53 -15.70
CA SER A 46 6.57 -11.47 -15.53
C SER A 46 7.10 -10.11 -15.99
N THR A 47 6.79 -9.05 -15.24
CA THR A 47 7.21 -7.68 -15.57
C THR A 47 8.73 -7.54 -15.67
N GLU A 48 9.48 -8.27 -14.85
CA GLU A 48 10.94 -8.35 -14.89
C GLU A 48 11.45 -8.93 -16.22
N VAL A 49 10.78 -9.94 -16.77
CA VAL A 49 11.11 -10.53 -18.08
C VAL A 49 10.79 -9.52 -19.18
N MET A 50 9.66 -8.83 -19.07
CA MET A 50 9.29 -7.76 -20.01
C MET A 50 10.39 -6.69 -20.07
N MET A 51 10.82 -6.18 -18.91
CA MET A 51 11.85 -5.14 -18.85
C MET A 51 13.18 -5.63 -19.41
N GLY A 52 13.60 -6.85 -19.07
CA GLY A 52 14.83 -7.45 -19.60
C GLY A 52 14.83 -7.58 -21.14
N ASP A 53 13.73 -8.09 -21.70
CA ASP A 53 13.58 -8.22 -23.16
C ASP A 53 13.55 -6.88 -23.88
N LEU A 54 12.85 -5.88 -23.32
CA LEU A 54 12.78 -4.54 -23.89
C LEU A 54 14.14 -3.83 -23.87
N VAL A 55 14.89 -3.92 -22.76
CA VAL A 55 16.25 -3.36 -22.66
C VAL A 55 17.19 -4.07 -23.63
N LYS A 56 17.11 -5.40 -23.75
CA LYS A 56 17.93 -6.17 -24.70
C LYS A 56 17.68 -5.74 -26.14
N LYS A 57 16.41 -5.55 -26.52
CA LYS A 57 16.02 -5.08 -27.86
C LYS A 57 16.54 -3.67 -28.13
N GLU A 58 16.46 -2.78 -27.15
CA GLU A 58 16.95 -1.40 -27.28
C GLU A 58 18.49 -1.34 -27.40
N LEU A 59 19.21 -2.12 -26.59
CA LEU A 59 20.67 -2.20 -26.69
C LEU A 59 21.14 -2.86 -27.99
N GLN A 60 20.36 -3.78 -28.56
CA GLN A 60 20.62 -4.33 -29.89
C GLN A 60 20.49 -3.26 -30.98
N ARG A 61 19.45 -2.42 -30.92
CA ARG A 61 19.29 -1.27 -31.84
C ARG A 61 20.51 -0.35 -31.76
N HIS A 62 20.96 0.00 -30.56
CA HIS A 62 22.16 0.82 -30.37
C HIS A 62 23.44 0.15 -30.88
N LYS A 63 23.52 -1.18 -30.84
CA LYS A 63 24.64 -1.93 -31.41
C LYS A 63 24.66 -1.88 -32.93
N GLU A 64 23.50 -1.95 -33.56
CA GLU A 64 23.33 -1.80 -35.02
C GLU A 64 23.69 -0.37 -35.49
N GLU A 65 23.39 0.64 -34.66
CA GLU A 65 23.74 2.05 -34.89
C GLU A 65 25.20 2.39 -34.54
N GLY A 66 25.94 1.48 -33.91
CA GLY A 66 27.33 1.68 -33.48
C GLY A 66 27.51 2.53 -32.21
N SER A 67 26.42 2.92 -31.53
CA SER A 67 26.46 3.70 -30.28
C SER A 67 26.67 2.84 -29.02
N TYR A 68 26.55 1.51 -29.14
CA TYR A 68 26.78 0.56 -28.04
C TYR A 68 27.62 -0.65 -28.49
N ASN A 69 28.74 -0.91 -27.80
CA ASN A 69 29.69 -1.98 -28.15
C ASN A 69 29.90 -3.03 -27.05
N ARG A 70 29.10 -3.02 -25.99
CA ARG A 70 29.24 -3.93 -24.84
C ARG A 70 28.30 -5.13 -24.96
N HIS A 71 28.54 -6.12 -24.12
CA HIS A 71 27.67 -7.29 -23.96
C HIS A 71 26.65 -7.01 -22.86
N PHE A 72 25.39 -7.32 -23.11
CA PHE A 72 24.32 -7.26 -22.13
C PHE A 72 23.73 -8.65 -21.94
N ASP A 73 23.75 -9.12 -20.70
CA ASP A 73 23.09 -10.33 -20.25
C ASP A 73 22.34 -10.03 -18.96
N TYR A 74 21.24 -10.72 -18.72
CA TYR A 74 20.38 -10.46 -17.58
C TYR A 74 19.81 -11.74 -16.99
N GLN A 75 19.64 -11.74 -15.67
CA GLN A 75 18.94 -12.78 -14.92
C GLN A 75 17.78 -12.15 -14.17
N THR A 76 16.62 -12.79 -14.27
CA THR A 76 15.40 -12.34 -13.59
C THR A 76 15.14 -13.18 -12.35
N HIS A 77 14.72 -12.52 -11.28
CA HIS A 77 14.32 -13.17 -10.04
C HIS A 77 12.93 -12.67 -9.63
N PHE A 78 12.03 -13.59 -9.32
CA PHE A 78 10.73 -13.27 -8.73
C PHE A 78 10.71 -13.77 -7.29
N LEU A 79 10.83 -12.85 -6.33
CA LEU A 79 10.89 -13.17 -4.92
C LEU A 79 9.56 -12.82 -4.24
N GLY A 80 8.72 -13.84 -4.00
CA GLY A 80 7.38 -13.63 -3.44
C GLY A 80 6.95 -14.75 -2.51
N TYR A 81 6.68 -15.94 -3.07
CA TYR A 81 6.11 -17.06 -2.32
C TYR A 81 6.94 -17.49 -1.12
N GLN A 82 8.26 -17.55 -1.26
CA GLN A 82 9.16 -17.98 -0.19
C GLN A 82 9.14 -17.05 1.03
N ALA A 83 8.85 -15.75 0.84
CA ALA A 83 8.82 -14.78 1.93
C ALA A 83 7.52 -14.87 2.76
N ARG A 84 6.41 -15.36 2.17
CA ARG A 84 5.08 -15.38 2.81
C ARG A 84 4.93 -16.43 3.90
N THR A 85 5.73 -17.49 3.87
CA THR A 85 5.72 -18.59 4.85
C THR A 85 7.06 -18.73 5.56
N SER A 86 7.86 -17.67 5.59
CA SER A 86 9.08 -17.59 6.38
C SER A 86 8.76 -17.40 7.86
N PHE A 87 9.73 -17.65 8.74
CA PHE A 87 9.58 -17.34 10.16
C PHE A 87 9.39 -15.81 10.33
N PRO A 88 8.38 -15.37 11.11
CA PRO A 88 8.18 -13.96 11.41
C PRO A 88 9.37 -13.38 12.17
N SER A 89 9.66 -12.09 11.97
CA SER A 89 10.66 -11.40 12.78
C SER A 89 10.24 -11.29 14.25
N LEU A 90 11.14 -10.96 15.17
CA LEU A 90 10.74 -10.71 16.57
C LEU A 90 9.69 -9.60 16.67
N PHE A 91 9.83 -8.54 15.87
CA PHE A 91 8.84 -7.48 15.77
C PHE A 91 7.46 -8.03 15.35
N ASP A 92 7.39 -8.85 14.30
CA ASP A 92 6.13 -9.42 13.82
C ASP A 92 5.51 -10.40 14.82
N CYS A 93 6.33 -11.16 15.55
CA CYS A 93 5.89 -12.03 16.64
C CYS A 93 5.19 -11.23 17.74
N ASP A 94 5.86 -10.20 18.27
CA ASP A 94 5.33 -9.36 19.35
C ASP A 94 4.08 -8.62 18.87
N TYR A 95 4.13 -8.07 17.64
CA TYR A 95 3.02 -7.33 17.05
C TYR A 95 1.78 -8.21 16.85
N ALA A 96 1.93 -9.39 16.25
CA ALA A 96 0.83 -10.32 16.05
C ALA A 96 0.25 -10.83 17.37
N TYR A 97 1.10 -11.12 18.36
CA TYR A 97 0.66 -11.56 19.68
C TYR A 97 -0.15 -10.46 20.38
N ALA A 98 0.36 -9.22 20.39
CA ALA A 98 -0.32 -8.09 20.98
C ALA A 98 -1.68 -7.82 20.30
N LEU A 99 -1.73 -7.81 18.95
CA LEU A 99 -2.99 -7.68 18.22
C LEU A 99 -4.02 -8.77 18.60
N GLY A 100 -3.58 -10.02 18.74
CA GLY A 100 -4.44 -11.13 19.15
C GLY A 100 -5.02 -10.93 20.56
N ARG A 101 -4.21 -10.45 21.51
CA ARG A 101 -4.71 -10.13 22.85
C ARG A 101 -5.71 -8.98 22.84
N GLU A 102 -5.43 -7.91 22.09
CA GLU A 102 -6.34 -6.77 22.00
C GLU A 102 -7.66 -7.17 21.34
N ALA A 103 -7.64 -8.01 20.31
CA ALA A 103 -8.85 -8.57 19.72
C ALA A 103 -9.68 -9.37 20.74
N ALA A 104 -9.03 -10.17 21.59
CA ALA A 104 -9.71 -10.89 22.67
C ALA A 104 -10.35 -9.93 23.70
N ALA A 105 -9.66 -8.84 24.06
CA ALA A 105 -10.19 -7.80 24.93
C ALA A 105 -11.43 -7.12 24.31
N LEU A 106 -11.39 -6.77 23.01
CA LEU A 106 -12.54 -6.20 22.30
C LEU A 106 -13.78 -7.09 22.34
N ILE A 107 -13.59 -8.42 22.21
CA ILE A 107 -14.67 -9.41 22.34
C ILE A 107 -15.19 -9.42 23.78
N GLN A 108 -14.31 -9.46 24.78
CA GLN A 108 -14.70 -9.49 26.19
C GLN A 108 -15.54 -8.27 26.60
N TYR A 109 -15.24 -7.10 26.05
CA TYR A 109 -16.00 -5.87 26.30
C TYR A 109 -17.22 -5.69 25.38
N ASN A 110 -17.58 -6.70 24.56
CA ASN A 110 -18.68 -6.65 23.60
C ASN A 110 -18.62 -5.43 22.66
N LEU A 111 -17.42 -4.98 22.31
CA LEU A 111 -17.23 -3.84 21.41
C LEU A 111 -17.42 -4.23 19.94
N THR A 112 -17.39 -5.52 19.61
CA THR A 112 -17.70 -6.04 18.26
C THR A 112 -19.12 -6.62 18.23
N GLY A 113 -19.98 -6.17 17.31
CA GLY A 113 -21.40 -6.57 17.25
C GLY A 113 -22.09 -6.27 15.91
N TYR A 114 -23.43 -6.35 15.90
CA TYR A 114 -24.27 -6.24 14.69
C TYR A 114 -24.16 -4.90 13.92
N ILE A 115 -23.81 -3.80 14.61
CA ILE A 115 -23.80 -2.45 14.02
C ILE A 115 -22.36 -1.92 13.83
N TYR A 116 -21.42 -2.27 14.70
CA TYR A 116 -20.03 -1.81 14.63
C TYR A 116 -19.06 -2.98 14.77
N ILE A 117 -18.13 -3.07 13.83
CA ILE A 117 -16.97 -3.97 13.86
C ILE A 117 -15.74 -3.11 14.10
N TYR A 118 -14.94 -3.43 15.11
CA TYR A 118 -13.70 -2.70 15.40
C TYR A 118 -12.49 -3.53 14.98
N MET A 119 -11.50 -2.86 14.42
CA MET A 119 -10.18 -3.42 14.15
C MET A 119 -9.24 -3.08 15.31
N ALA A 120 -8.62 -4.10 15.89
CA ALA A 120 -7.53 -3.92 16.85
C ALA A 120 -6.28 -3.38 16.14
N THR A 121 -5.63 -2.39 16.73
CA THR A 121 -4.38 -1.82 16.22
C THR A 121 -3.51 -1.34 17.39
N LEU A 122 -2.26 -1.06 17.11
CA LEU A 122 -1.29 -0.60 18.09
C LEU A 122 -0.62 0.67 17.55
N ARG A 123 -0.44 1.65 18.42
CA ARG A 123 0.32 2.87 18.14
C ARG A 123 1.69 2.78 18.79
N ASN A 124 2.59 3.66 18.33
CA ASN A 124 3.95 3.77 18.84
C ASN A 124 4.86 2.58 18.51
N LEU A 125 4.65 1.94 17.36
CA LEU A 125 5.40 0.75 16.89
C LEU A 125 6.90 0.98 16.65
N LYS A 126 7.39 2.21 16.76
CA LYS A 126 8.81 2.54 16.70
C LYS A 126 9.56 2.20 17.98
N GLU A 127 8.85 2.29 19.10
CA GLU A 127 9.39 2.07 20.43
C GLU A 127 9.29 0.58 20.79
N GLU A 128 9.91 0.21 21.92
CA GLU A 128 9.86 -1.15 22.43
C GLU A 128 8.42 -1.62 22.70
N PRO A 129 8.15 -2.94 22.67
CA PRO A 129 6.80 -3.47 22.83
C PRO A 129 6.07 -3.05 24.13
N SER A 130 6.80 -2.69 25.18
CA SER A 130 6.24 -2.16 26.43
C SER A 130 5.59 -0.79 26.29
N GLU A 131 6.03 0.01 25.30
CA GLU A 131 5.55 1.38 25.04
C GLU A 131 4.49 1.41 23.94
N TRP A 132 4.06 0.25 23.45
CA TRP A 132 2.98 0.16 22.48
C TRP A 132 1.64 0.47 23.13
N ILE A 133 0.86 1.29 22.44
CA ILE A 133 -0.44 1.76 22.94
C ILE A 133 -1.54 1.03 22.16
N PRO A 134 -2.32 0.15 22.81
CA PRO A 134 -3.49 -0.46 22.21
C PRO A 134 -4.51 0.57 21.75
N TYR A 135 -5.11 0.30 20.59
CA TYR A 135 -6.16 1.15 20.03
C TYR A 135 -7.16 0.30 19.25
N ALA A 136 -8.39 0.80 19.15
CA ALA A 136 -9.44 0.17 18.38
C ALA A 136 -10.07 1.20 17.45
N VAL A 137 -10.23 0.84 16.17
CA VAL A 137 -10.78 1.74 15.16
C VAL A 137 -12.01 1.08 14.52
N PRO A 138 -13.16 1.77 14.42
CA PRO A 138 -14.30 1.26 13.68
C PRO A 138 -13.91 0.92 12.23
N LEU A 139 -14.24 -0.28 11.78
CA LEU A 139 -13.91 -0.76 10.43
C LEU A 139 -14.58 0.09 9.34
N LEU A 140 -15.77 0.62 9.63
CA LEU A 140 -16.51 1.49 8.72
C LEU A 140 -15.76 2.79 8.40
N ASP A 141 -14.91 3.28 9.29
CA ASP A 141 -14.10 4.49 9.07
C ASP A 141 -13.04 4.28 7.98
N PHE A 142 -12.70 3.03 7.67
CA PHE A 142 -11.80 2.67 6.57
C PHE A 142 -12.54 2.37 5.26
N CYS A 143 -13.86 2.23 5.29
CA CYS A 143 -14.63 1.79 4.12
C CYS A 143 -15.01 2.97 3.23
N THR A 144 -14.74 2.83 1.94
CA THR A 144 -15.28 3.67 0.87
C THR A 144 -16.19 2.82 -0.04
N VAL A 145 -16.89 3.46 -0.97
CA VAL A 145 -17.73 2.77 -1.95
C VAL A 145 -17.02 2.77 -3.30
N GLU A 146 -16.66 1.58 -3.80
CA GLU A 146 -15.99 1.42 -5.09
C GLU A 146 -16.88 0.65 -6.08
N ALA A 147 -16.93 1.11 -7.34
CA ALA A 147 -17.57 0.38 -8.41
C ALA A 147 -16.63 -0.71 -8.95
N LYS A 148 -16.92 -1.99 -8.64
CA LYS A 148 -16.21 -3.13 -9.23
C LYS A 148 -17.12 -3.83 -10.22
N GLN A 149 -16.70 -3.90 -11.48
CA GLN A 149 -17.48 -4.48 -12.59
C GLN A 149 -18.90 -3.88 -12.72
N GLY A 150 -19.03 -2.57 -12.45
CA GLY A 150 -20.32 -1.86 -12.52
C GLY A 150 -21.22 -2.01 -11.29
N VAL A 151 -20.79 -2.77 -10.26
CA VAL A 151 -21.53 -2.91 -8.99
C VAL A 151 -20.78 -2.17 -7.87
N TYR A 152 -21.47 -1.25 -7.20
CA TYR A 152 -20.93 -0.54 -6.05
C TYR A 152 -20.87 -1.46 -4.83
N ARG A 153 -19.70 -1.57 -4.21
CA ARG A 153 -19.49 -2.38 -3.00
C ARG A 153 -18.63 -1.62 -2.00
N PRO A 154 -18.88 -1.79 -0.68
CA PRO A 154 -17.95 -1.34 0.34
C PRO A 154 -16.56 -1.96 0.12
N SER A 155 -15.53 -1.14 0.15
CA SER A 155 -14.14 -1.52 -0.11
C SER A 155 -13.25 -0.71 0.83
N ILE A 156 -12.17 -1.31 1.34
CA ILE A 156 -11.13 -0.55 2.05
C ILE A 156 -10.10 -0.17 0.99
N PRO A 157 -9.86 1.14 0.77
CA PRO A 157 -8.93 1.58 -0.26
C PRO A 157 -7.51 1.15 0.09
N GLU A 158 -6.74 0.83 -0.94
CA GLU A 158 -5.33 0.47 -0.78
C GLU A 158 -4.50 1.71 -0.42
N SER A 159 -3.71 1.63 0.65
CA SER A 159 -2.78 2.69 1.04
C SER A 159 -1.51 2.62 0.18
N ASN A 160 -1.49 3.37 -0.91
CA ASN A 160 -0.34 3.46 -1.81
C ASN A 160 0.81 4.30 -1.23
N VAL A 161 2.00 4.15 -1.79
CA VAL A 161 3.17 4.96 -1.43
C VAL A 161 2.89 6.45 -1.70
N ASN A 162 3.01 7.27 -0.68
CA ASN A 162 2.90 8.72 -0.82
C ASN A 162 4.24 9.30 -1.28
N MET A 163 4.26 9.90 -2.47
CA MET A 163 5.45 10.52 -3.06
C MET A 163 5.98 11.74 -2.29
N ASN A 164 5.22 12.25 -1.33
CA ASN A 164 5.63 13.38 -0.48
C ASN A 164 6.07 12.94 0.93
N ASP A 165 6.03 11.65 1.25
CA ASP A 165 6.40 11.16 2.58
C ASP A 165 7.90 10.86 2.69
N ALA A 166 8.39 10.92 3.93
CA ALA A 166 9.81 10.83 4.25
C ALA A 166 10.52 9.58 3.69
N PRO A 167 9.93 8.36 3.68
CA PRO A 167 10.56 7.19 3.08
C PRO A 167 10.82 7.37 1.57
N PHE A 168 9.85 7.88 0.81
CA PHE A 168 10.00 8.09 -0.63
C PHE A 168 10.99 9.21 -0.95
N LEU A 169 10.91 10.32 -0.20
CA LEU A 169 11.87 11.42 -0.37
C LEU A 169 13.31 10.99 -0.07
N ARG A 170 13.51 10.07 0.88
CA ARG A 170 14.83 9.49 1.15
C ARG A 170 15.33 8.66 -0.02
N PHE A 171 14.47 7.90 -0.69
CA PHE A 171 14.80 7.19 -1.92
C PHE A 171 15.19 8.15 -3.05
N VAL A 172 14.38 9.17 -3.31
CA VAL A 172 14.66 10.19 -4.35
C VAL A 172 15.99 10.90 -4.12
N ALA A 173 16.32 11.23 -2.86
CA ALA A 173 17.58 11.89 -2.54
C ALA A 173 18.84 11.06 -2.87
N HIS A 174 18.71 9.75 -3.06
CA HIS A 174 19.85 8.86 -3.30
C HIS A 174 19.76 8.07 -4.62
N CYS A 175 18.61 8.02 -5.29
CA CYS A 175 18.40 7.17 -6.47
C CYS A 175 19.39 7.44 -7.61
N ASP A 176 19.68 8.71 -7.90
CA ASP A 176 20.62 9.08 -8.97
C ASP A 176 22.05 8.63 -8.66
N LYS A 177 22.42 8.68 -7.37
CA LYS A 177 23.73 8.22 -6.90
C LYS A 177 23.83 6.70 -7.00
N TRP A 178 22.80 5.98 -6.56
CA TRP A 178 22.74 4.52 -6.59
C TRP A 178 22.65 3.95 -8.02
N ALA A 179 22.14 4.72 -8.98
CA ALA A 179 22.07 4.30 -10.38
C ALA A 179 23.45 4.18 -11.05
N VAL A 180 24.46 4.90 -10.56
CA VAL A 180 25.79 4.99 -11.19
C VAL A 180 26.91 4.41 -10.33
N LYS A 181 26.75 4.43 -9.00
CA LYS A 181 27.76 3.95 -8.05
C LYS A 181 27.37 2.60 -7.45
N ASP A 182 28.36 1.74 -7.29
CA ASP A 182 28.22 0.44 -6.61
C ASP A 182 28.14 0.60 -5.09
N GLU A 183 27.02 1.14 -4.59
CA GLU A 183 26.73 1.31 -3.16
C GLU A 183 25.73 0.25 -2.67
N THR A 184 26.14 -1.01 -2.72
CA THR A 184 25.27 -2.12 -2.29
C THR A 184 25.27 -2.29 -0.76
N CYS A 185 24.12 -2.64 -0.21
CA CYS A 185 23.98 -3.08 1.17
C CYS A 185 23.66 -4.58 1.19
N ASN A 186 24.31 -5.33 2.07
CA ASN A 186 24.04 -6.75 2.26
C ASN A 186 23.38 -6.96 3.63
N PRO A 187 22.04 -6.80 3.75
CA PRO A 187 21.36 -7.13 4.99
C PRO A 187 21.53 -8.62 5.25
N GLY A 188 22.01 -8.97 6.45
CA GLY A 188 22.10 -10.37 6.88
C GLY A 188 20.72 -11.04 7.01
N SER A 189 20.72 -12.32 7.38
CA SER A 189 19.46 -13.02 7.69
C SER A 189 18.77 -12.43 8.91
N VAL A 190 17.45 -12.66 9.02
CA VAL A 190 16.69 -12.32 10.23
C VAL A 190 17.31 -13.03 11.43
N GLN A 191 17.64 -12.26 12.47
CA GLN A 191 18.20 -12.76 13.71
C GLN A 191 17.13 -12.84 14.79
N PHE A 192 17.16 -13.89 15.61
CA PHE A 192 16.24 -14.10 16.73
C PHE A 192 16.88 -13.84 18.10
N GLY A 193 18.14 -13.40 18.10
CA GLY A 193 18.87 -13.02 19.31
C GLY A 193 20.12 -12.21 18.97
N GLY A 194 20.67 -11.54 19.98
CA GLY A 194 21.85 -10.68 19.83
C GLY A 194 21.53 -9.32 19.22
N ALA A 195 22.59 -8.59 18.87
CA ALA A 195 22.46 -7.24 18.31
C ALA A 195 21.74 -7.28 16.96
N GLY A 196 20.71 -6.45 16.79
CA GLY A 196 19.95 -6.32 15.54
C GLY A 196 18.78 -7.31 15.39
N SER A 197 18.51 -8.17 16.37
CA SER A 197 17.34 -9.08 16.33
C SER A 197 15.99 -8.35 16.40
N TRP A 198 15.97 -7.15 16.99
CA TRP A 198 14.80 -6.29 17.07
C TRP A 198 14.77 -5.20 15.98
N ASN A 199 15.52 -5.35 14.88
CA ASN A 199 15.49 -4.34 13.82
C ASN A 199 14.12 -4.31 13.12
N THR A 200 13.55 -3.11 13.01
CA THR A 200 12.32 -2.83 12.26
C THR A 200 12.62 -2.34 10.84
N THR A 201 11.58 -2.22 10.00
CA THR A 201 11.74 -1.72 8.63
C THR A 201 12.20 -0.26 8.62
N LEU A 202 13.05 0.10 7.66
CA LEU A 202 13.49 1.49 7.48
C LEU A 202 12.30 2.43 7.28
N SER A 203 11.27 1.99 6.56
CA SER A 203 10.03 2.75 6.38
C SER A 203 9.42 3.13 7.71
N LEU A 204 9.22 2.15 8.61
CA LEU A 204 8.66 2.41 9.94
C LEU A 204 9.55 3.38 10.73
N GLN A 205 10.88 3.19 10.72
CA GLN A 205 11.81 4.04 11.47
C GLN A 205 11.80 5.51 10.99
N ILE A 206 11.79 5.71 9.66
CA ILE A 206 11.88 7.02 9.02
C ILE A 206 10.54 7.74 9.02
N GLU A 207 9.43 7.00 8.95
CA GLU A 207 8.09 7.55 8.86
C GLU A 207 7.81 8.48 10.04
N LYS A 208 7.73 9.77 9.78
CA LYS A 208 7.41 10.74 10.81
C LYS A 208 5.90 10.70 11.02
N HIS A 209 5.48 10.31 12.22
CA HIS A 209 4.13 10.63 12.70
C HIS A 209 4.08 12.14 12.97
N ASP A 210 3.94 12.91 11.90
CA ASP A 210 3.92 14.36 11.99
C ASP A 210 2.56 14.80 12.56
N TYR A 211 2.54 14.96 13.88
CA TYR A 211 1.40 15.47 14.63
C TYR A 211 0.91 16.81 14.04
N LEU A 212 1.82 17.66 13.57
CA LEU A 212 1.48 18.94 12.96
C LEU A 212 0.84 18.74 11.57
N LYS A 213 1.33 17.79 10.78
CA LYS A 213 0.69 17.38 9.50
C LYS A 213 -0.73 16.86 9.73
N ARG A 214 -0.99 16.11 10.80
CA ARG A 214 -2.35 15.65 11.16
C ARG A 214 -3.26 16.80 11.57
N ILE A 215 -2.75 17.76 12.36
CA ILE A 215 -3.50 18.99 12.68
C ILE A 215 -3.79 19.77 11.41
N GLN A 216 -2.83 19.85 10.50
CA GLN A 216 -3.01 20.57 9.25
C GLN A 216 -4.07 19.88 8.37
N LEU A 217 -4.02 18.56 8.24
CA LEU A 217 -5.02 17.77 7.52
C LEU A 217 -6.42 17.95 8.14
N LEU A 218 -6.54 17.89 9.47
CA LEU A 218 -7.80 18.19 10.15
C LEU A 218 -8.32 19.60 9.81
N ARG A 219 -7.45 20.61 9.81
CA ARG A 219 -7.84 21.97 9.43
C ARG A 219 -8.29 22.07 7.99
N ASP A 220 -7.64 21.35 7.08
CA ASP A 220 -7.96 21.36 5.66
C ASP A 220 -9.29 20.65 5.39
N GLU A 221 -9.58 19.54 6.08
CA GLU A 221 -10.89 18.86 6.04
C GLU A 221 -12.01 19.74 6.61
N LEU A 222 -11.78 20.40 7.76
CA LEU A 222 -12.78 21.33 8.32
C LEU A 222 -13.08 22.50 7.36
N LYS A 223 -12.07 23.03 6.68
CA LYS A 223 -12.25 24.04 5.62
C LYS A 223 -12.99 23.48 4.40
N ALA A 224 -12.79 22.21 4.06
CA ALA A 224 -13.53 21.57 2.97
C ALA A 224 -15.02 21.45 3.33
N VAL A 225 -15.34 21.03 4.55
CA VAL A 225 -16.70 20.98 5.07
C VAL A 225 -17.35 22.36 5.06
N GLU A 226 -16.64 23.40 5.49
CA GLU A 226 -17.10 24.80 5.45
C GLU A 226 -17.46 25.25 4.02
N LYS A 227 -16.67 24.88 3.02
CA LYS A 227 -16.94 25.22 1.61
C LYS A 227 -18.15 24.48 1.03
N ILE A 228 -18.50 23.31 1.57
CA ILE A 228 -19.61 22.50 1.09
C ILE A 228 -20.92 22.92 1.80
N CYS A 229 -20.86 23.30 3.07
CA CYS A 229 -22.02 23.69 3.88
C CYS A 229 -22.39 25.18 3.70
N LEU A 230 -22.70 25.60 2.46
CA LEU A 230 -23.11 26.98 2.14
C LEU A 230 -24.62 27.19 2.29
N PRO A 231 -25.10 28.46 2.42
CA PRO A 231 -26.53 28.75 2.46
C PRO A 231 -27.28 28.15 1.27
N GLY A 232 -28.28 27.30 1.55
CA GLY A 232 -29.06 26.57 0.54
C GLY A 232 -28.64 25.12 0.28
N CYS A 233 -27.67 24.58 1.02
CA CYS A 233 -27.35 23.14 0.99
C CYS A 233 -28.41 22.27 1.66
N ASP A 234 -28.38 20.96 1.36
CA ASP A 234 -29.33 19.99 1.90
C ASP A 234 -29.19 19.88 3.43
N ALA A 235 -30.33 19.87 4.14
CA ALA A 235 -30.35 19.86 5.60
C ALA A 235 -29.64 18.62 6.17
N LEU A 236 -29.76 17.45 5.52
CA LEU A 236 -29.12 16.22 5.97
C LEU A 236 -27.59 16.36 5.98
N LEU A 237 -27.02 17.02 4.97
CA LEU A 237 -25.58 17.25 4.87
C LEU A 237 -25.08 18.10 6.04
N VAL A 238 -25.81 19.16 6.39
CA VAL A 238 -25.49 20.03 7.54
C VAL A 238 -25.60 19.26 8.86
N TYR A 239 -26.67 18.48 9.04
CA TYR A 239 -26.85 17.66 10.25
C TYR A 239 -25.74 16.61 10.40
N SER A 240 -25.36 15.94 9.32
CA SER A 240 -24.26 14.97 9.34
C SER A 240 -22.92 15.63 9.66
N ALA A 241 -22.63 16.81 9.10
CA ALA A 241 -21.43 17.56 9.41
C ALA A 241 -21.37 18.00 10.88
N ILE A 242 -22.49 18.50 11.44
CA ILE A 242 -22.60 18.87 12.86
C ILE A 242 -22.36 17.65 13.75
N ALA A 243 -23.07 16.54 13.51
CA ALA A 243 -22.93 15.32 14.30
C ALA A 243 -21.49 14.77 14.29
N GLY A 244 -20.81 14.82 13.14
CA GLY A 244 -19.41 14.41 13.02
C GLY A 244 -18.46 15.26 13.88
N VAL A 245 -18.65 16.58 13.91
CA VAL A 245 -17.81 17.50 14.70
C VAL A 245 -18.14 17.44 16.19
N GLU A 246 -19.42 17.35 16.54
CA GLU A 246 -19.88 17.19 17.93
C GLU A 246 -19.34 15.91 18.56
N GLY A 247 -19.34 14.78 17.84
CA GLY A 247 -18.76 13.54 18.32
C GLY A 247 -17.28 13.66 18.71
N VAL A 248 -16.50 14.50 18.02
CA VAL A 248 -15.11 14.78 18.38
C VAL A 248 -15.00 15.61 19.67
N ILE A 249 -15.92 16.57 19.87
CA ILE A 249 -15.98 17.39 21.08
C ILE A 249 -16.36 16.53 22.28
N GLU A 250 -17.35 15.65 22.15
CA GLU A 250 -17.76 14.74 23.21
C GLU A 250 -16.64 13.77 23.63
N LEU A 251 -15.85 13.27 22.66
CA LEU A 251 -14.67 12.44 22.95
C LEU A 251 -13.63 13.18 23.80
N ARG A 252 -13.47 14.50 23.63
CA ARG A 252 -12.60 15.31 24.48
C ARG A 252 -13.15 15.40 25.91
N GLU A 253 -14.44 15.60 26.05
CA GLU A 253 -15.10 15.80 27.35
C GLU A 253 -15.19 14.50 28.18
N ASN A 254 -15.40 13.36 27.50
CA ASN A 254 -15.58 12.06 28.13
C ASN A 254 -14.30 11.19 28.17
N GLY A 255 -13.40 11.33 27.19
CA GLY A 255 -12.23 10.46 27.01
C GLY A 255 -10.96 10.91 27.74
N ILE A 256 -10.70 12.21 27.88
CA ILE A 256 -9.47 12.71 28.53
C ILE A 256 -9.51 12.55 30.06
N LYS A 257 -10.70 12.35 30.65
CA LYS A 257 -10.85 12.07 32.08
C LYS A 257 -10.70 10.58 32.44
N LYS A 258 -10.65 9.67 31.47
CA LYS A 258 -10.40 8.24 31.68
C LYS A 258 -9.03 7.85 31.11
N LYS A 259 -7.96 8.42 31.66
CA LYS A 259 -6.67 7.73 31.65
C LYS A 259 -6.76 6.62 32.70
N ILE A 260 -7.00 5.39 32.24
CA ILE A 260 -6.58 4.17 32.94
C ILE A 260 -5.22 3.81 32.33
#